data_AF-Q84CU6-F1
#
_entry.id   AF-Q84CU6-F1
#
_cell.length_a   1.000
_cell.length_b   1.000
_cell.length_c   1.000
_cell.angle_alpha   90.00
_cell.angle_beta   90.00
_cell.angle_gamma   90.00
#
_symmetry.space_group_name_H-M   'P 1'
#
loop_
_entity.id
_entity.type
_entity.pdbx_description
1 polymer ?
#
loop_
_entity_poly.entity_id
_entity_poly.type
_entity_poly.pdbx_seq_one_letter_code
_entity_poly.pdbx_strand_id
1 'polypeptide(L)'
;DPEFFSVTFGAGGSTTDRTKETVFEIQAEGYHAAPHISCISSSKEEIRELLAAYQAKGIKRLVTLRGDVPSGEVSAGDFKYANELVSFIRQETGDWFHLEVAAYPEFHPEALSAAKDMANFKRKVEAGANSAITQYFYNSDAYFRFVDSCVADGISVPIVPGIMPIYNYTQLARFSGVCGAEIPRWLRLRLEAYADDMPSLRALGIDVVSELCEVLLAGGVPSLHFYTLNQAGIISTIINNVGLEDATTQKRN
;
A
#
# COMPACT_ATOMS: atom_id res chain seq x y z
N ASP A 1 9.57 11.02 11.50
CA ASP A 1 10.10 9.67 11.79
C ASP A 1 9.06 8.65 11.32
N PRO A 2 9.32 7.88 10.26
CA PRO A 2 8.33 6.94 9.71
C PRO A 2 8.15 5.72 10.62
N GLU A 3 6.92 5.22 10.74
CA GLU A 3 6.62 4.01 11.51
C GLU A 3 7.30 2.77 10.92
N PHE A 4 7.32 2.66 9.59
CA PHE A 4 8.05 1.62 8.86
C PHE A 4 8.24 2.04 7.38
N PHE A 5 9.14 1.33 6.70
CA PHE A 5 9.28 1.36 5.24
C PHE A 5 8.82 0.04 4.66
N SER A 6 7.93 0.06 3.66
CA SER A 6 7.60 -1.14 2.91
C SER A 6 8.48 -1.28 1.67
N VAL A 7 8.81 -2.53 1.33
CA VAL A 7 9.60 -2.85 0.12
C VAL A 7 8.77 -3.74 -0.78
N THR A 8 8.51 -3.26 -2.00
CA THR A 8 7.68 -3.95 -2.98
C THR A 8 8.33 -5.24 -3.47
N PHE A 9 7.51 -6.28 -3.65
CA PHE A 9 7.90 -7.56 -4.22
C PHE A 9 7.63 -7.52 -5.72
N GLY A 10 8.64 -7.75 -6.57
CA GLY A 10 8.44 -7.70 -8.01
C GLY A 10 7.53 -8.82 -8.54
N ALA A 11 6.88 -8.56 -9.67
CA ALA A 11 5.93 -9.49 -10.27
C ALA A 11 6.55 -10.89 -10.49
N GLY A 12 5.82 -11.93 -10.07
CA GLY A 12 6.20 -13.33 -10.25
C GLY A 12 7.46 -13.79 -9.51
N GLY A 13 7.89 -13.12 -8.44
CA GLY A 13 9.08 -13.55 -7.65
C GLY A 13 10.43 -13.28 -8.32
N SER A 14 10.45 -12.58 -9.45
CA SER A 14 11.66 -12.28 -10.22
C SER A 14 12.72 -11.44 -9.47
N THR A 15 12.35 -10.83 -8.35
CA THR A 15 13.23 -9.94 -7.55
C THR A 15 13.22 -10.27 -6.05
N THR A 16 12.87 -11.52 -5.71
CA THR A 16 12.76 -11.98 -4.31
C THR A 16 14.04 -11.66 -3.52
N ASP A 17 15.21 -11.90 -4.11
CA ASP A 17 16.50 -11.68 -3.43
C ASP A 17 16.81 -10.20 -3.22
N ARG A 18 16.57 -9.34 -4.24
CA ARG A 18 16.75 -7.88 -4.11
C ARG A 18 15.82 -7.26 -3.07
N THR A 19 14.60 -7.79 -2.97
CA THR A 19 13.63 -7.37 -1.94
C THR A 19 14.17 -7.69 -0.55
N LYS A 20 14.67 -8.92 -0.33
CA LYS A 20 15.26 -9.33 0.96
C LYS A 20 16.48 -8.49 1.32
N GLU A 21 17.39 -8.25 0.39
CA GLU A 21 18.57 -7.42 0.61
C GLU A 21 18.19 -6.02 1.07
N THR A 22 17.30 -5.34 0.34
CA THR A 22 16.83 -3.99 0.68
C THR A 22 16.15 -3.95 2.06
N VAL A 23 15.33 -4.94 2.39
CA VAL A 23 14.65 -5.06 3.69
C VAL A 23 15.66 -5.19 4.82
N PHE A 24 16.73 -5.98 4.62
CA PHE A 24 17.76 -6.15 5.63
C PHE A 24 18.66 -4.93 5.79
N GLU A 25 18.92 -4.21 4.71
CA GLU A 25 19.62 -2.91 4.76
C GLU A 25 18.84 -1.90 5.60
N ILE A 26 17.54 -1.71 5.30
CA ILE A 26 16.67 -0.81 6.08
C ILE A 26 16.63 -1.21 7.56
N GLN A 27 16.52 -2.50 7.85
CA GLN A 27 16.51 -3.02 9.22
C GLN A 27 17.86 -2.81 9.93
N ALA A 28 18.99 -2.91 9.21
CA ALA A 28 20.32 -2.67 9.74
C ALA A 28 20.60 -1.19 10.01
N GLU A 29 19.98 -0.29 9.26
CA GLU A 29 20.00 1.17 9.52
C GLU A 29 19.16 1.57 10.75
N GLY A 30 18.43 0.63 11.35
CA GLY A 30 17.66 0.85 12.58
C GLY A 30 16.19 1.23 12.34
N TYR A 31 15.72 1.17 11.09
CA TYR A 31 14.31 1.41 10.76
C TYR A 31 13.52 0.10 10.74
N HIS A 32 12.21 0.19 10.93
CA HIS A 32 11.32 -0.96 10.75
C HIS A 32 11.07 -1.20 9.27
N ALA A 33 11.44 -2.37 8.76
CA ALA A 33 11.16 -2.79 7.39
C ALA A 33 9.93 -3.72 7.33
N ALA A 34 9.11 -3.56 6.29
CA ALA A 34 7.95 -4.40 6.00
C ALA A 34 8.02 -4.94 4.56
N PRO A 35 8.59 -6.14 4.34
CA PRO A 35 8.59 -6.74 3.01
C PRO A 35 7.17 -7.02 2.52
N HIS A 36 6.94 -6.76 1.23
CA HIS A 36 5.80 -7.32 0.52
C HIS A 36 6.02 -8.82 0.26
N ILE A 37 4.95 -9.59 0.32
CA ILE A 37 4.93 -11.02 -0.01
C ILE A 37 3.69 -11.33 -0.84
N SER A 38 3.86 -12.05 -1.95
CA SER A 38 2.77 -12.34 -2.90
C SER A 38 2.42 -13.82 -2.98
N CYS A 39 1.14 -14.13 -3.18
CA CYS A 39 0.62 -15.47 -3.43
C CYS A 39 1.05 -16.08 -4.76
N ILE A 40 0.97 -15.29 -5.83
CA ILE A 40 1.09 -15.79 -7.20
C ILE A 40 2.50 -16.32 -7.44
N SER A 41 2.58 -17.53 -7.99
CA SER A 41 3.81 -18.26 -8.32
C SER A 41 4.68 -18.68 -7.13
N SER A 42 4.17 -18.59 -5.89
CA SER A 42 4.91 -19.05 -4.70
C SER A 42 4.32 -20.36 -4.16
N SER A 43 5.20 -21.30 -3.84
CA SER A 43 4.88 -22.52 -3.09
C SER A 43 4.86 -22.26 -1.58
N LYS A 44 4.18 -23.11 -0.82
CA LYS A 44 4.20 -23.06 0.65
C LYS A 44 5.60 -23.18 1.21
N GLU A 45 6.45 -24.01 0.61
CA GLU A 45 7.84 -24.22 1.02
C GLU A 45 8.66 -22.93 0.87
N GLU A 46 8.60 -22.27 -0.28
CA GLU A 46 9.29 -20.99 -0.50
C GLU A 46 8.83 -19.90 0.47
N ILE A 47 7.52 -19.81 0.72
CA ILE A 47 6.97 -18.87 1.69
C ILE A 47 7.48 -19.21 3.09
N ARG A 48 7.51 -20.48 3.50
CA ARG A 48 8.01 -20.90 4.81
C ARG A 48 9.48 -20.54 5.01
N GLU A 49 10.33 -20.81 4.01
CA GLU A 49 11.74 -20.43 4.04
C GLU A 49 11.92 -18.91 4.15
N LEU A 50 11.11 -18.15 3.42
CA LEU A 50 11.10 -16.70 3.46
C LEU A 50 10.69 -16.16 4.84
N LEU A 51 9.63 -16.70 5.43
CA LEU A 51 9.18 -16.34 6.78
C LEU A 51 10.27 -16.62 7.82
N ALA A 52 10.91 -17.79 7.76
CA ALA A 52 12.01 -18.13 8.66
C ALA A 52 13.19 -17.15 8.54
N ALA A 53 13.56 -16.77 7.31
CA ALA A 53 14.61 -15.77 7.08
C ALA A 53 14.24 -14.39 7.67
N TYR A 54 12.99 -13.96 7.51
CA TYR A 54 12.49 -12.72 8.10
C TYR A 54 12.43 -12.76 9.63
N GLN A 55 12.00 -13.88 10.23
CA GLN A 55 12.03 -14.07 11.68
C GLN A 55 13.46 -14.01 12.23
N ALA A 56 14.42 -14.67 11.57
CA ALA A 56 15.82 -14.67 11.97
C ALA A 56 16.46 -13.26 11.93
N LYS A 57 15.92 -12.35 11.11
CA LYS A 57 16.34 -10.95 11.02
C LYS A 57 15.49 -10.00 11.88
N GLY A 58 14.56 -10.54 12.68
CA GLY A 58 13.75 -9.74 13.59
C GLY A 58 12.66 -8.91 12.90
N ILE A 59 12.34 -9.18 11.63
CA ILE A 59 11.26 -8.50 10.92
C ILE A 59 9.93 -8.83 11.61
N LYS A 60 9.12 -7.80 11.86
CA LYS A 60 7.86 -7.89 12.60
C LYS A 60 6.62 -7.52 11.79
N ARG A 61 6.76 -7.02 10.57
CA ARG A 61 5.63 -6.59 9.74
C ARG A 61 5.78 -7.13 8.33
N LEU A 62 4.67 -7.56 7.73
CA LEU A 62 4.60 -8.02 6.34
C LEU A 62 3.44 -7.32 5.63
N VAL A 63 3.60 -7.04 4.33
CA VAL A 63 2.50 -6.64 3.46
C VAL A 63 2.11 -7.81 2.58
N THR A 64 0.99 -8.44 2.89
CA THR A 64 0.52 -9.68 2.27
C THR A 64 -0.43 -9.39 1.12
N LEU A 65 -0.05 -9.82 -0.08
CA LEU A 65 -0.73 -9.51 -1.33
C LEU A 65 -1.04 -10.79 -2.09
N ARG A 66 -2.03 -10.73 -2.99
CA ARG A 66 -2.17 -11.76 -4.02
C ARG A 66 -0.98 -11.69 -4.99
N GLY A 67 -0.61 -10.46 -5.37
CA GLY A 67 0.29 -10.19 -6.48
C GLY A 67 -0.47 -9.98 -7.79
N ASP A 68 0.26 -9.44 -8.76
CA ASP A 68 -0.21 -9.29 -10.14
C ASP A 68 0.02 -10.58 -10.92
N VAL A 69 -0.89 -10.92 -11.82
CA VAL A 69 -0.73 -12.07 -12.72
C VAL A 69 0.31 -11.67 -13.78
N PRO A 70 1.48 -12.33 -13.86
CA PRO A 70 2.48 -12.00 -14.86
C PRO A 70 1.97 -12.30 -16.28
N SER A 71 2.44 -11.53 -17.26
CA SER A 71 2.18 -11.82 -18.67
C SER A 71 2.97 -13.06 -19.10
N GLY A 72 2.31 -14.20 -19.28
CA GLY A 72 2.94 -15.44 -19.74
C GLY A 72 2.47 -16.69 -18.99
N GLU A 73 3.24 -17.78 -19.06
CA GLU A 73 2.98 -18.98 -18.27
C GLU A 73 3.13 -18.68 -16.77
N VAL A 74 2.04 -18.84 -16.04
CA VAL A 74 2.02 -18.71 -14.59
C VAL A 74 2.40 -20.05 -14.00
N SER A 75 3.52 -20.11 -13.26
CA SER A 75 3.82 -21.26 -12.41
C SER A 75 2.65 -21.48 -11.45
N ALA A 76 2.19 -22.73 -11.32
CA ALA A 76 1.11 -23.05 -10.40
C ALA A 76 1.59 -22.80 -8.96
N GLY A 77 1.18 -21.66 -8.38
CA GLY A 77 1.38 -21.36 -6.96
C GLY A 77 0.34 -22.08 -6.10
N ASP A 78 0.66 -22.28 -4.82
CA ASP A 78 -0.23 -22.94 -3.86
C ASP A 78 -1.38 -22.05 -3.37
N PHE A 79 -1.31 -20.75 -3.68
CA PHE A 79 -2.23 -19.73 -3.20
C PHE A 79 -2.93 -19.02 -4.37
N LYS A 80 -4.25 -18.96 -4.32
CA LYS A 80 -5.09 -18.25 -5.31
C LYS A 80 -5.45 -16.84 -4.85
N TYR A 81 -5.60 -16.66 -3.54
CA TYR A 81 -6.07 -15.41 -2.96
C TYR A 81 -5.23 -15.00 -1.75
N ALA A 82 -5.09 -13.69 -1.52
CA ALA A 82 -4.33 -13.13 -0.41
C ALA A 82 -4.77 -13.67 0.96
N ASN A 83 -6.06 -13.96 1.17
CA ASN A 83 -6.54 -14.50 2.44
C ASN A 83 -5.96 -15.89 2.74
N GLU A 84 -5.63 -16.70 1.72
CA GLU A 84 -5.04 -18.02 1.91
C GLU A 84 -3.59 -17.90 2.40
N LEU A 85 -2.85 -16.91 1.88
CA LEU A 85 -1.50 -16.60 2.34
C LEU A 85 -1.50 -16.01 3.76
N VAL A 86 -2.46 -15.13 4.09
CA VAL A 86 -2.64 -14.63 5.47
C VAL A 86 -2.88 -15.81 6.43
N SER A 87 -3.83 -16.70 6.12
CA SER A 87 -4.10 -17.88 6.94
C SER A 87 -2.88 -18.78 7.10
N PHE A 88 -2.12 -18.98 6.02
CA PHE A 88 -0.90 -19.79 6.05
C PHE A 88 0.18 -19.17 6.93
N ILE A 89 0.44 -17.86 6.80
CA ILE A 89 1.42 -17.16 7.66
C ILE A 89 1.01 -17.27 9.13
N ARG A 90 -0.27 -17.12 9.44
CA ARG A 90 -0.80 -17.30 10.80
C ARG A 90 -0.58 -18.72 11.33
N GLN A 91 -0.82 -19.75 10.51
CA GLN A 91 -0.57 -21.14 10.89
C GLN A 91 0.90 -21.42 11.16
N GLU A 92 1.79 -20.90 10.33
CA GLU A 92 3.23 -21.16 10.44
C GLU A 92 3.93 -20.34 11.54
N THR A 93 3.42 -19.14 11.84
CA THR A 93 4.18 -18.14 12.64
C THR A 93 3.38 -17.51 13.79
N GLY A 94 2.09 -17.84 13.92
CA GLY A 94 1.20 -17.23 14.90
C GLY A 94 1.14 -15.71 14.76
N ASP A 95 1.32 -15.02 15.90
CA ASP A 95 1.27 -13.57 15.99
C ASP A 95 2.64 -12.90 15.86
N TRP A 96 3.68 -13.63 15.39
CA TRP A 96 5.01 -13.03 15.22
C TRP A 96 4.98 -11.81 14.30
N PHE A 97 4.21 -11.89 13.20
CA PHE A 97 4.10 -10.83 12.21
C PHE A 97 2.81 -10.03 12.37
N HIS A 98 2.95 -8.70 12.32
CA HIS A 98 1.89 -7.78 11.96
C HIS A 98 1.62 -7.88 10.47
N LEU A 99 0.40 -8.23 10.06
CA LEU A 99 0.04 -8.48 8.66
C LEU A 99 -0.82 -7.34 8.13
N GLU A 100 -0.26 -6.61 7.15
CA GLU A 100 -0.99 -5.65 6.33
C GLU A 100 -1.59 -6.36 5.12
N VAL A 101 -2.81 -5.99 4.73
CA VAL A 101 -3.41 -6.43 3.46
C VAL A 101 -3.83 -5.24 2.60
N ALA A 102 -3.86 -5.41 1.28
CA ALA A 102 -4.35 -4.35 0.40
C ALA A 102 -5.87 -4.11 0.59
N ALA A 103 -6.31 -2.87 0.45
CA ALA A 103 -7.73 -2.47 0.35
C ALA A 103 -7.94 -1.59 -0.88
N TYR A 104 -9.15 -1.56 -1.45
CA TYR A 104 -9.45 -0.82 -2.68
C TYR A 104 -10.67 0.06 -2.46
N PRO A 105 -10.50 1.36 -2.11
CA PRO A 105 -11.61 2.28 -1.89
C PRO A 105 -12.50 2.45 -3.13
N GLU A 106 -11.92 2.29 -4.32
CA GLU A 106 -12.60 2.37 -5.62
C GLU A 106 -12.80 0.99 -6.28
N PHE A 107 -12.75 -0.07 -5.45
CA PHE A 107 -12.86 -1.48 -5.82
C PHE A 107 -11.72 -2.05 -6.68
N HIS A 108 -11.39 -3.31 -6.47
CA HIS A 108 -10.38 -3.98 -7.28
C HIS A 108 -10.83 -4.08 -8.76
N PRO A 109 -9.95 -3.82 -9.77
CA PRO A 109 -10.33 -3.85 -11.19
C PRO A 109 -10.95 -5.17 -11.68
N GLU A 110 -10.50 -6.29 -11.13
CA GLU A 110 -11.02 -7.63 -11.43
C GLU A 110 -12.27 -8.01 -10.59
N ALA A 111 -12.77 -7.12 -9.72
CA ALA A 111 -13.94 -7.43 -8.91
C ALA A 111 -15.20 -7.46 -9.79
N LEU A 112 -16.01 -8.52 -9.61
CA LEU A 112 -17.29 -8.67 -10.32
C LEU A 112 -18.36 -7.67 -9.86
N SER A 113 -18.22 -7.15 -8.63
CA SER A 113 -19.08 -6.10 -8.07
C SER A 113 -18.45 -5.54 -6.79
N ALA A 114 -18.91 -4.35 -6.36
CA ALA A 114 -18.54 -3.73 -5.08
C ALA A 114 -18.77 -4.68 -3.89
N ALA A 115 -19.92 -5.37 -3.85
CA ALA A 115 -20.24 -6.31 -2.78
C ALA A 115 -19.28 -7.52 -2.73
N LYS A 116 -18.84 -8.01 -3.90
CA LYS A 116 -17.85 -9.09 -3.96
C LYS A 116 -16.47 -8.62 -3.51
N ASP A 117 -16.07 -7.40 -3.86
CA ASP A 117 -14.79 -6.85 -3.42
C ASP A 117 -14.76 -6.64 -1.90
N MET A 118 -15.84 -6.09 -1.32
CA MET A 118 -15.99 -5.92 0.12
C MET A 118 -15.96 -7.27 0.85
N ALA A 119 -16.69 -8.27 0.34
CA ALA A 119 -16.64 -9.63 0.91
C ALA A 119 -15.23 -10.24 0.84
N ASN A 120 -14.47 -9.99 -0.23
CA ASN A 120 -13.07 -10.44 -0.34
C ASN A 120 -12.15 -9.71 0.63
N PHE A 121 -12.37 -8.41 0.85
CA PHE A 121 -11.66 -7.65 1.87
C PHE A 121 -11.92 -8.22 3.27
N LYS A 122 -13.20 -8.44 3.62
CA LYS A 122 -13.60 -9.08 4.87
C LYS A 122 -12.93 -10.44 5.08
N ARG A 123 -12.89 -11.30 4.04
CA ARG A 123 -12.18 -12.61 4.11
C ARG A 123 -10.70 -12.48 4.44
N LYS A 124 -10.01 -11.42 3.99
CA LYS A 124 -8.60 -11.18 4.34
C LYS A 124 -8.45 -10.77 5.81
N VAL A 125 -9.38 -9.96 6.32
CA VAL A 125 -9.41 -9.56 7.73
C VAL A 125 -9.69 -10.76 8.63
N GLU A 126 -10.72 -11.54 8.31
CA GLU A 126 -11.10 -12.76 9.05
C GLU A 126 -10.01 -13.85 9.02
N ALA A 127 -9.17 -13.87 7.98
CA ALA A 127 -7.99 -14.75 7.92
C ALA A 127 -6.89 -14.36 8.92
N GLY A 128 -6.97 -13.17 9.52
CA GLY A 128 -6.06 -12.71 10.57
C GLY A 128 -5.20 -11.51 10.20
N ALA A 129 -5.58 -10.67 9.24
CA ALA A 129 -4.88 -9.41 8.98
C ALA A 129 -5.02 -8.44 10.17
N ASN A 130 -3.97 -7.69 10.49
CA ASN A 130 -3.98 -6.72 11.59
C ASN A 130 -4.45 -5.33 11.15
N SER A 131 -4.18 -4.96 9.90
CA SER A 131 -4.58 -3.69 9.31
C SER A 131 -4.55 -3.79 7.77
N ALA A 132 -4.99 -2.73 7.12
CA ALA A 132 -4.98 -2.64 5.68
C ALA A 132 -4.34 -1.34 5.19
N ILE A 133 -3.70 -1.41 4.03
CA ILE A 133 -3.22 -0.24 3.29
C ILE A 133 -4.05 -0.14 2.03
N THR A 134 -4.67 1.01 1.79
CA THR A 134 -5.48 1.19 0.59
C THR A 134 -4.60 1.39 -0.64
N GLN A 135 -5.09 0.99 -1.81
CA GLN A 135 -4.65 1.58 -3.07
C GLN A 135 -4.77 3.12 -2.99
N TYR A 136 -3.97 3.85 -3.76
CA TYR A 136 -4.09 5.30 -3.82
C TYR A 136 -5.38 5.74 -4.51
N PHE A 137 -5.84 6.92 -4.14
CA PHE A 137 -7.03 7.58 -4.65
C PHE A 137 -6.81 9.09 -4.63
N TYR A 138 -7.60 9.83 -5.42
CA TYR A 138 -7.61 11.31 -5.39
C TYR A 138 -8.96 11.88 -4.97
N ASN A 139 -9.93 11.00 -4.67
CA ASN A 139 -11.23 11.36 -4.14
C ASN A 139 -11.35 10.88 -2.69
N SER A 140 -11.30 11.80 -1.74
CA SER A 140 -11.40 11.49 -0.30
C SER A 140 -12.74 10.85 0.08
N ASP A 141 -13.83 11.18 -0.62
CA ASP A 141 -15.13 10.54 -0.41
C ASP A 141 -15.09 9.03 -0.65
N ALA A 142 -14.28 8.56 -1.61
CA ALA A 142 -14.15 7.13 -1.89
C ALA A 142 -13.55 6.39 -0.68
N TYR A 143 -12.53 6.98 -0.05
CA TYR A 143 -11.93 6.43 1.17
C TYR A 143 -12.91 6.40 2.33
N PHE A 144 -13.55 7.53 2.65
CA PHE A 144 -14.45 7.59 3.82
C PHE A 144 -15.68 6.71 3.64
N ARG A 145 -16.28 6.65 2.44
CA ARG A 145 -17.38 5.71 2.14
C ARG A 145 -16.96 4.25 2.26
N PHE A 146 -15.73 3.92 1.84
CA PHE A 146 -15.17 2.59 2.01
C PHE A 146 -15.02 2.23 3.49
N VAL A 147 -14.46 3.15 4.30
CA VAL A 147 -14.32 2.96 5.76
C VAL A 147 -15.69 2.80 6.43
N ASP A 148 -16.67 3.65 6.11
CA ASP A 148 -18.04 3.56 6.63
C ASP A 148 -18.68 2.19 6.32
N SER A 149 -18.48 1.72 5.09
CA SER A 149 -18.96 0.39 4.65
C SER A 149 -18.27 -0.75 5.42
N CYS A 150 -16.96 -0.63 5.65
CA CYS A 150 -16.20 -1.59 6.45
C CYS A 150 -16.74 -1.66 7.90
N VAL A 151 -16.97 -0.50 8.53
CA VAL A 151 -17.52 -0.42 9.89
C VAL A 151 -18.92 -1.03 9.95
N ALA A 152 -19.78 -0.72 8.97
CA ALA A 152 -21.13 -1.31 8.88
C ALA A 152 -21.09 -2.84 8.75
N ASP A 153 -20.08 -3.40 8.09
CA ASP A 153 -19.86 -4.84 7.92
C ASP A 153 -19.08 -5.49 9.08
N GLY A 154 -18.80 -4.74 10.16
CA GLY A 154 -18.11 -5.21 11.37
C GLY A 154 -16.60 -5.35 11.23
N ILE A 155 -16.00 -4.74 10.22
CA ILE A 155 -14.54 -4.69 10.04
C ILE A 155 -13.98 -3.53 10.87
N SER A 156 -13.12 -3.85 11.83
CA SER A 156 -12.59 -2.88 12.82
C SER A 156 -11.08 -2.69 12.77
N VAL A 157 -10.38 -3.39 11.87
CA VAL A 157 -8.93 -3.21 11.70
C VAL A 157 -8.62 -1.82 11.15
N PRO A 158 -7.49 -1.18 11.52
CA PRO A 158 -7.09 0.10 10.94
C PRO A 158 -6.94 0.02 9.43
N ILE A 159 -7.45 1.03 8.72
CA ILE A 159 -7.35 1.16 7.25
C ILE A 159 -6.55 2.42 6.94
N VAL A 160 -5.27 2.25 6.59
CA VAL A 160 -4.34 3.33 6.30
C VAL A 160 -4.48 3.76 4.83
N PRO A 161 -4.79 5.03 4.53
CA PRO A 161 -4.84 5.54 3.16
C PRO A 161 -3.45 5.50 2.50
N GLY A 162 -3.38 4.90 1.31
CA GLY A 162 -2.24 4.98 0.41
C GLY A 162 -2.24 6.29 -0.37
N ILE A 163 -1.10 6.98 -0.42
CA ILE A 163 -0.94 8.31 -1.02
C ILE A 163 0.09 8.23 -2.15
N MET A 164 -0.32 8.56 -3.37
CA MET A 164 0.57 8.62 -4.53
C MET A 164 0.90 10.09 -4.86
N PRO A 165 2.16 10.52 -4.73
CA PRO A 165 2.59 11.83 -5.23
C PRO A 165 2.53 11.90 -6.76
N ILE A 166 2.23 13.08 -7.30
CA ILE A 166 2.09 13.29 -8.75
C ILE A 166 3.41 13.78 -9.34
N TYR A 167 4.15 12.89 -10.01
CA TYR A 167 5.45 13.21 -10.62
C TYR A 167 5.34 13.66 -12.08
N ASN A 168 4.45 13.01 -12.85
CA ASN A 168 4.11 13.31 -14.24
C ASN A 168 2.75 12.65 -14.56
N TYR A 169 2.00 13.26 -15.48
CA TYR A 169 0.65 12.81 -15.80
C TYR A 169 0.64 11.47 -16.55
N THR A 170 1.51 11.27 -17.54
CA THR A 170 1.50 10.07 -18.40
C THR A 170 1.68 8.78 -17.60
N GLN A 171 2.64 8.77 -16.67
CA GLN A 171 2.89 7.64 -15.78
C GLN A 171 1.71 7.43 -14.82
N LEU A 172 1.19 8.53 -14.25
CA LEU A 172 0.05 8.46 -13.34
C LEU A 172 -1.18 7.84 -14.03
N ALA A 173 -1.56 8.37 -15.20
CA ALA A 173 -2.69 7.86 -15.99
C ALA A 173 -2.54 6.36 -16.31
N ARG A 174 -1.33 5.92 -16.67
CA ARG A 174 -1.04 4.50 -16.88
C ARG A 174 -1.24 3.67 -15.62
N PHE A 175 -0.68 4.10 -14.49
CA PHE A 175 -0.83 3.37 -13.22
C PHE A 175 -2.30 3.32 -12.78
N SER A 176 -3.01 4.44 -12.87
CA SER A 176 -4.41 4.54 -12.47
C SER A 176 -5.31 3.66 -13.33
N GLY A 177 -5.05 3.57 -14.64
CA GLY A 177 -5.75 2.65 -15.52
C GLY A 177 -5.53 1.17 -15.20
N VAL A 178 -4.36 0.79 -14.67
CA VAL A 178 -4.05 -0.60 -14.27
C VAL A 178 -4.67 -0.93 -12.92
N CYS A 179 -4.57 -0.04 -11.93
CA CYS A 179 -5.02 -0.32 -10.57
C CYS A 179 -6.49 0.06 -10.30
N GLY A 180 -7.16 0.69 -11.26
CA GLY A 180 -8.56 1.10 -11.15
C GLY A 180 -8.80 2.38 -10.36
N ALA A 181 -7.75 3.18 -10.09
CA ALA A 181 -7.90 4.43 -9.38
C ALA A 181 -8.47 5.52 -10.30
N GLU A 182 -9.46 6.28 -9.84
CA GLU A 182 -10.01 7.41 -10.58
C GLU A 182 -9.09 8.63 -10.45
N ILE A 183 -8.79 9.27 -11.60
CA ILE A 183 -8.24 10.63 -11.61
C ILE A 183 -9.40 11.58 -11.90
N PRO A 184 -9.83 12.41 -10.93
CA PRO A 184 -10.94 13.33 -11.11
C PRO A 184 -10.74 14.18 -12.38
N ARG A 185 -11.81 14.36 -13.15
CA ARG A 185 -11.74 15.03 -14.46
C ARG A 185 -11.08 16.40 -14.39
N TRP A 186 -11.33 17.18 -13.34
CA TRP A 186 -10.73 18.50 -13.16
C TRP A 186 -9.21 18.42 -12.98
N LEU A 187 -8.72 17.44 -12.21
CA LEU A 187 -7.30 17.21 -11.97
C LEU A 187 -6.63 16.77 -13.25
N ARG A 188 -7.23 15.80 -13.95
CA ARG A 188 -6.78 15.31 -15.24
C ARG A 188 -6.56 16.45 -16.25
N LEU A 189 -7.58 17.28 -16.47
CA LEU A 189 -7.52 18.38 -17.43
C LEU A 189 -6.48 19.44 -17.06
N ARG A 190 -6.28 19.70 -15.76
CA ARG A 190 -5.22 20.63 -15.30
C ARG A 190 -3.82 20.06 -15.50
N LEU A 191 -3.61 18.79 -15.18
CA LEU A 191 -2.31 18.13 -15.38
C LEU A 191 -1.94 18.03 -16.86
N GLU A 192 -2.90 17.72 -17.73
CA GLU A 192 -2.72 17.70 -19.19
C GLU A 192 -2.30 19.07 -19.74
N ALA A 193 -2.82 20.17 -19.17
CA ALA A 193 -2.46 21.53 -19.58
C ALA A 193 -1.00 21.91 -19.25
N TYR A 194 -0.36 21.21 -18.30
CA TYR A 194 1.04 21.41 -17.91
C TYR A 194 1.99 20.36 -18.52
N ALA A 195 1.57 19.60 -19.54
CA ALA A 195 2.36 18.47 -20.07
C ALA A 195 3.81 18.84 -20.44
N ASP A 196 4.05 20.06 -20.94
CA ASP A 196 5.37 20.58 -21.31
C ASP A 196 6.06 21.40 -20.20
N ASP A 197 5.39 21.62 -19.06
CA ASP A 197 5.88 22.37 -17.90
C ASP A 197 5.89 21.50 -16.64
N MET A 198 6.91 20.64 -16.57
CA MET A 198 7.11 19.70 -15.46
C MET A 198 7.21 20.37 -14.08
N PRO A 199 7.90 21.52 -13.90
CA PRO A 199 7.88 22.26 -12.65
C PRO A 199 6.47 22.65 -12.19
N SER A 200 5.66 23.26 -13.06
CA SER A 200 4.30 23.68 -12.71
C SER A 200 3.37 22.48 -12.46
N LEU A 201 3.52 21.40 -13.24
CA LEU A 201 2.79 20.15 -13.00
C LEU A 201 3.06 19.59 -11.60
N ARG A 202 4.33 19.56 -11.19
CA ARG A 202 4.73 19.05 -9.86
C ARG A 202 4.27 19.97 -8.74
N ALA A 203 4.31 21.29 -8.94
CA ALA A 203 3.78 22.25 -7.98
C ALA A 203 2.28 22.01 -7.74
N LEU A 204 1.48 21.93 -8.82
CA LEU A 204 0.06 21.56 -8.72
C LEU A 204 -0.12 20.19 -8.04
N GLY A 205 0.72 19.21 -8.38
CA GLY A 205 0.67 17.88 -7.79
C GLY A 205 0.92 17.88 -6.28
N ILE A 206 1.87 18.70 -5.81
CA ILE A 206 2.14 18.89 -4.37
C ILE A 206 0.92 19.51 -3.69
N ASP A 207 0.35 20.57 -4.25
CA ASP A 207 -0.80 21.26 -3.65
C ASP A 207 -1.98 20.30 -3.50
N VAL A 208 -2.36 19.61 -4.58
CA VAL A 208 -3.50 18.68 -4.60
C VAL A 208 -3.32 17.52 -3.62
N VAL A 209 -2.13 16.93 -3.55
CA VAL A 209 -1.87 15.81 -2.64
C VAL A 209 -1.77 16.30 -1.19
N SER A 210 -1.26 17.51 -0.95
CA SER A 210 -1.26 18.12 0.39
C SER A 210 -2.68 18.35 0.88
N GLU A 211 -3.55 18.96 0.07
CA GLU A 211 -4.98 19.15 0.38
C GLU A 211 -5.69 17.82 0.68
N LEU A 212 -5.41 16.77 -0.11
CA LEU A 212 -5.94 15.43 0.15
C LEU A 212 -5.48 14.90 1.52
N CYS A 213 -4.19 15.02 1.83
CA CYS A 213 -3.63 14.59 3.12
C CYS A 213 -4.25 15.40 4.29
N GLU A 214 -4.45 16.70 4.16
CA GLU A 214 -5.12 17.53 5.17
C GLU A 214 -6.54 17.07 5.44
N VAL A 215 -7.32 16.81 4.39
CA VAL A 215 -8.70 16.28 4.51
C VAL A 215 -8.71 14.93 5.22
N LEU A 216 -7.79 14.03 4.87
CA LEU A 216 -7.66 12.72 5.51
C LEU A 216 -7.28 12.85 6.99
N LEU A 217 -6.27 13.67 7.31
CA LEU A 217 -5.85 13.91 8.70
C LEU A 217 -6.97 14.54 9.53
N ALA A 218 -7.69 15.52 8.99
CA ALA A 218 -8.86 16.12 9.64
C ALA A 218 -10.00 15.12 9.86
N GLY A 219 -10.14 14.14 8.95
CA GLY A 219 -11.06 13.01 9.09
C GLY A 219 -10.61 11.92 10.06
N GLY A 220 -9.43 12.06 10.67
CA GLY A 220 -8.95 11.15 11.73
C GLY A 220 -8.38 9.82 11.22
N VAL A 221 -7.79 9.80 10.02
CA VAL A 221 -7.09 8.59 9.54
C VAL A 221 -5.97 8.17 10.49
N PRO A 222 -5.69 6.86 10.65
CA PRO A 222 -4.72 6.37 11.63
C PRO A 222 -3.27 6.76 11.29
N SER A 223 -2.95 6.87 9.99
CA SER A 223 -1.63 7.21 9.46
C SER A 223 -1.76 7.52 7.95
N LEU A 224 -0.66 7.85 7.28
CA LEU A 224 -0.57 7.99 5.82
C LEU A 224 0.53 7.07 5.28
N HIS A 225 0.25 6.34 4.20
CA HIS A 225 1.25 5.47 3.54
C HIS A 225 1.64 6.02 2.17
N PHE A 226 2.85 6.56 2.04
CA PHE A 226 3.30 7.18 0.78
C PHE A 226 3.93 6.17 -0.19
N TYR A 227 3.41 6.11 -1.42
CA TYR A 227 4.04 5.38 -2.52
C TYR A 227 5.16 6.22 -3.14
N THR A 228 6.39 5.94 -2.75
CA THR A 228 7.49 6.89 -2.99
C THR A 228 8.02 6.90 -4.42
N LEU A 229 7.89 5.79 -5.14
CA LEU A 229 8.60 5.55 -6.40
C LEU A 229 10.11 5.81 -6.29
N ASN A 230 10.69 5.54 -5.11
CA ASN A 230 12.09 5.81 -4.76
C ASN A 230 12.50 7.29 -4.90
N GLN A 231 11.56 8.22 -4.72
CA GLN A 231 11.81 9.66 -4.70
C GLN A 231 11.36 10.28 -3.38
N ALA A 232 12.21 11.12 -2.78
CA ALA A 232 11.93 11.75 -1.49
C ALA A 232 11.41 13.20 -1.61
N GLY A 233 11.89 13.98 -2.59
CA GLY A 233 11.71 15.45 -2.59
C GLY A 233 10.25 15.94 -2.56
N ILE A 234 9.39 15.38 -3.41
CA ILE A 234 7.95 15.75 -3.44
C ILE A 234 7.28 15.35 -2.11
N ILE A 235 7.62 14.18 -1.58
CA ILE A 235 7.03 13.64 -0.36
C ILE A 235 7.43 14.47 0.85
N SER A 236 8.71 14.82 0.97
CA SER A 236 9.17 15.74 2.02
C SER A 236 8.41 17.06 1.97
N THR A 237 8.18 17.62 0.77
CA THR A 237 7.42 18.86 0.63
C THR A 237 5.98 18.69 1.13
N ILE A 238 5.30 17.59 0.76
CA ILE A 238 3.93 17.30 1.21
C ILE A 238 3.88 17.12 2.73
N ILE A 239 4.80 16.34 3.31
CA ILE A 239 4.89 16.10 4.77
C ILE A 239 5.04 17.44 5.52
N ASN A 240 5.81 18.37 4.98
CA ASN A 240 6.06 19.68 5.58
C ASN A 240 4.81 20.56 5.51
N ASN A 241 4.14 20.57 4.35
CA ASN A 241 2.89 21.32 4.17
C ASN A 241 1.83 20.92 5.19
N VAL A 242 1.70 19.62 5.48
CA VAL A 242 0.68 19.10 6.41
C VAL A 242 1.13 19.03 7.87
N GLY A 243 2.31 19.60 8.20
CA GLY A 243 2.78 19.74 9.58
C GLY A 243 3.18 18.43 10.28
N LEU A 244 3.53 17.38 9.52
CA LEU A 244 3.89 16.07 10.09
C LEU A 244 5.33 15.99 10.63
N GLU A 245 6.19 16.99 10.36
CA GLU A 245 7.55 17.03 10.92
C GLU A 245 7.56 17.34 12.43
N ASP A 246 6.62 18.16 12.92
CA ASP A 246 6.63 18.70 14.28
C ASP A 246 6.10 17.73 15.36
N ALA A 247 5.29 16.74 14.99
CA ALA A 247 4.70 15.77 15.92
C ALA A 247 5.74 14.88 16.63
N THR A 248 6.93 14.74 16.04
CA THR A 248 8.05 13.97 16.60
C THR A 248 8.85 14.71 17.67
N THR A 249 8.86 16.04 17.65
CA THR A 249 9.66 16.86 18.58
C THR A 249 8.97 17.01 19.93
N GLN A 250 7.63 16.94 19.98
CA GLN A 250 6.87 17.03 21.24
C GLN A 250 6.82 15.74 22.07
N LYS A 251 7.12 14.56 21.49
CA LYS A 251 7.19 13.28 22.25
C LYS A 251 8.57 13.01 22.88
N ARG A 252 9.55 13.90 22.69
CA ARG A 252 10.92 13.78 23.24
C ARG A 252 11.24 14.77 24.36
N ASN A 253 10.24 15.48 24.90
CA ASN A 253 10.37 16.31 26.10
C ASN A 253 9.53 15.75 27.25
#